data_AF-A0A2E6ZJF9-F1
#
_entry.id   AF-A0A2E6ZJF9-F1
#
_cell.length_a   1.000
_cell.length_b   1.000
_cell.length_c   1.000
_cell.angle_alpha   90.00
_cell.angle_beta   90.00
_cell.angle_gamma   90.00
#
_symmetry.space_group_name_H-M   'P 1'
#
loop_
_entity.id
_entity.type
_entity.pdbx_description
1 polymer ?
#
loop_
_entity_poly.entity_id
_entity_poly.type
_entity_poly.pdbx_seq_one_letter_code
_entity_poly.pdbx_strand_id
1 'polypeptide(L)'
;MPLTCPYLAKVDFMHKSFFYFEDQRIFFEKGMSIASALICYGIKDFRQTQVLNKPRGPFCMMGACFDCLLVVDGIVNQQGCMRLAEQGIKVTRQTPYSLLESKL
;
A
#
# COMPACT_ATOMS: atom_id res chain seq x y z
N MET A 1 18.71 4.02 4.53
CA MET A 1 18.70 2.61 5.00
C MET A 1 17.98 1.79 3.94
N PRO A 2 18.57 0.78 3.31
CA PRO A 2 17.86 0.02 2.29
C PRO A 2 16.76 -0.77 3.00
N LEU A 3 15.51 -0.41 2.73
CA LEU A 3 14.30 -1.04 3.27
C LEU A 3 14.07 -2.40 2.60
N THR A 4 15.09 -3.27 2.63
CA THR A 4 14.91 -4.64 2.19
C THR A 4 14.14 -5.36 3.27
N CYS A 5 12.88 -5.69 2.98
CA CYS A 5 12.14 -6.66 3.76
C CYS A 5 13.02 -7.92 3.94
N PRO A 6 13.41 -8.29 5.17
CA PRO A 6 14.27 -9.45 5.40
C PRO A 6 13.62 -10.75 4.92
N TYR A 7 12.29 -10.78 4.86
CA TYR A 7 11.51 -11.89 4.35
C TYR A 7 11.72 -12.07 2.83
N LEU A 8 11.69 -10.96 2.08
CA LEU A 8 11.91 -10.95 0.63
C LEU A 8 13.39 -11.02 0.23
N ALA A 9 14.31 -10.86 1.18
CA ALA A 9 15.76 -10.95 0.93
C ALA A 9 16.20 -12.36 0.51
N LYS A 10 15.43 -13.40 0.84
CA LYS A 10 15.72 -14.80 0.48
C LYS A 10 15.15 -15.24 -0.87
N VAL A 11 14.27 -14.44 -1.46
CA VAL A 11 13.61 -14.79 -2.73
C VAL A 11 14.52 -14.40 -3.88
N ASP A 12 14.72 -15.31 -4.81
CA ASP A 12 15.60 -15.13 -5.98
C ASP A 12 15.13 -13.95 -6.84
N PHE A 13 16.04 -13.04 -7.20
CA PHE A 13 15.71 -11.74 -7.81
C PHE A 13 15.01 -11.88 -9.17
N MET A 14 15.23 -13.00 -9.87
CA MET A 14 14.71 -13.27 -11.21
C MET A 14 13.23 -13.70 -11.25
N HIS A 15 12.61 -14.07 -10.12
CA HIS A 15 11.23 -14.57 -10.06
C HIS A 15 10.33 -13.80 -9.09
N LYS A 16 10.72 -12.59 -8.68
CA LYS A 16 9.92 -11.79 -7.74
C LYS A 16 8.72 -11.15 -8.44
N SER A 17 7.52 -11.57 -8.03
CA SER A 17 6.31 -10.84 -8.33
C SER A 17 6.36 -9.44 -7.69
N PHE A 18 5.84 -8.45 -8.40
CA PHE A 18 5.83 -7.07 -7.95
C PHE A 18 4.52 -6.37 -8.33
N PHE A 19 4.16 -5.34 -7.58
CA PHE A 19 3.17 -4.34 -7.95
C PHE A 19 3.80 -2.94 -7.87
N TYR A 20 3.10 -1.94 -8.40
CA TYR A 20 3.53 -0.54 -8.32
C TYR A 20 2.86 0.14 -7.14
N PHE A 21 3.64 0.79 -6.28
CA PHE A 21 3.15 1.73 -5.28
C PHE A 21 3.77 3.10 -5.54
N GLU A 22 2.95 4.09 -5.90
CA GLU A 22 3.44 5.44 -6.26
C GLU A 22 4.61 5.38 -7.27
N ASP A 23 4.42 4.60 -8.33
CA ASP A 23 5.40 4.33 -9.39
C ASP A 23 6.67 3.57 -8.96
N GLN A 24 6.78 3.18 -7.69
CA GLN A 24 7.86 2.33 -7.17
C GLN A 24 7.47 0.85 -7.19
N ARG A 25 8.41 -0.04 -7.55
CA ARG A 25 8.17 -1.49 -7.49
C ARG A 25 8.24 -1.99 -6.05
N ILE A 26 7.14 -2.57 -5.59
CA ILE A 26 7.03 -3.31 -4.33
C ILE A 26 6.95 -4.78 -4.65
N PHE A 27 7.95 -5.53 -4.19
CA PHE A 27 7.99 -6.98 -4.37
C PHE A 27 7.15 -7.67 -3.30
N PHE A 28 6.59 -8.82 -3.61
CA PHE A 28 5.75 -9.57 -2.69
C PHE A 28 5.86 -11.08 -2.93
N GLU A 29 5.47 -11.87 -1.94
CA GLU A 29 5.29 -13.30 -2.05
C GLU A 29 3.82 -13.65 -2.26
N LYS A 30 3.57 -14.75 -2.98
CA LYS A 30 2.21 -15.26 -3.21
C LYS A 30 1.47 -15.42 -1.87
N GLY A 31 0.27 -14.84 -1.79
CA GLY A 31 -0.56 -14.88 -0.58
C GLY A 31 -0.40 -13.66 0.33
N MET A 32 0.59 -12.79 0.10
CA MET A 32 0.65 -11.51 0.80
C MET A 32 -0.49 -10.59 0.37
N SER A 33 -1.05 -9.84 1.33
CA SER A 33 -1.88 -8.68 1.04
C SER A 33 -1.02 -7.50 0.59
N ILE A 34 -1.64 -6.54 -0.12
CA ILE A 34 -0.99 -5.28 -0.49
C ILE A 34 -0.43 -4.59 0.76
N ALA A 35 -1.21 -4.56 1.85
CA ALA A 35 -0.78 -3.94 3.10
C ALA A 35 0.43 -4.63 3.74
N SER A 36 0.45 -5.96 3.76
CA SER A 36 1.58 -6.73 4.30
C SER A 36 2.87 -6.44 3.52
N ALA A 37 2.77 -6.38 2.18
CA ALA A 37 3.91 -6.07 1.32
C ALA A 37 4.42 -4.64 1.56
N LEU A 38 3.55 -3.64 1.63
CA LEU A 38 3.95 -2.26 1.93
C LEU A 38 4.62 -2.13 3.31
N ILE A 39 4.08 -2.77 4.35
CA ILE A 39 4.68 -2.77 5.69
C ILE A 39 6.04 -3.45 5.72
N CYS A 40 6.22 -4.51 4.94
CA CYS A 40 7.51 -5.17 4.75
C CYS A 40 8.57 -4.22 4.17
N TYR A 41 8.16 -3.25 3.34
CA TYR A 41 8.99 -2.16 2.83
C TYR A 41 9.07 -0.95 3.78
N GLY A 42 8.57 -1.07 5.01
CA GLY A 42 8.57 -0.01 6.01
C GLY A 42 7.54 1.11 5.75
N ILE A 43 6.67 0.95 4.75
CA ILE A 43 5.61 1.90 4.45
C ILE A 43 4.50 1.72 5.47
N LYS A 44 4.25 2.76 6.28
CA LYS A 44 3.23 2.76 7.35
C LYS A 44 2.13 3.78 7.12
N ASP A 45 2.33 4.72 6.21
CA ASP A 45 1.34 5.73 5.85
C ASP A 45 0.66 5.33 4.53
N PHE A 46 -0.63 5.03 4.61
CA PHE A 46 -1.47 4.54 3.51
C PHE A 46 -2.49 5.60 3.08
N ARG A 47 -3.00 6.36 4.05
CA ARG A 47 -3.94 7.46 3.80
C ARG A 47 -3.81 8.51 4.89
N GLN A 48 -4.37 9.68 4.65
CA GLN A 48 -4.49 10.71 5.66
C GLN A 48 -5.93 10.81 6.20
N THR A 49 -6.09 11.30 7.43
CA THR A 49 -7.41 11.67 7.96
C THR A 49 -7.94 12.90 7.23
N GLN A 50 -9.24 12.96 6.97
CA GLN A 50 -9.84 14.04 6.15
C GLN A 50 -9.69 15.43 6.78
N VAL A 51 -9.77 15.53 8.11
CA VAL A 51 -9.82 16.82 8.82
C VAL A 51 -8.43 17.33 9.22
N LEU A 52 -7.57 16.44 9.75
CA LEU A 52 -6.28 16.83 10.34
C LEU A 52 -5.07 16.37 9.51
N ASN A 53 -5.29 15.76 8.34
CA ASN A 53 -4.27 15.18 7.48
C ASN A 53 -3.26 14.27 8.21
N LYS A 54 -3.72 13.58 9.26
CA LYS A 54 -2.84 12.70 10.05
C LYS A 54 -2.63 11.39 9.29
N PRO A 55 -1.38 10.88 9.20
CA PRO A 55 -1.10 9.63 8.52
C PRO A 55 -1.80 8.47 9.22
N ARG A 56 -2.34 7.55 8.43
CA ARG A 56 -3.03 6.34 8.88
C ARG A 56 -2.51 5.15 8.10
N GLY A 57 -2.42 4.03 8.79
CA GLY A 57 -1.95 2.78 8.24
C GLY A 57 -2.69 1.58 8.82
N PRO A 58 -2.43 0.38 8.28
CA PRO A 58 -3.07 -0.84 8.74
C PRO A 58 -2.82 -1.08 10.23
N PHE A 59 -3.90 -1.10 11.02
CA PHE A 59 -3.85 -1.43 12.45
C PHE A 59 -4.39 -2.83 12.73
N CYS A 60 -5.60 -3.13 12.26
CA CYS A 60 -6.29 -4.38 12.59
C CYS A 60 -5.93 -5.58 11.70
N MET A 61 -5.41 -5.34 10.50
CA MET A 61 -5.15 -6.37 9.47
C MET A 61 -6.33 -7.32 9.14
N MET A 62 -7.57 -6.93 9.49
CA MET A 62 -8.78 -7.75 9.30
C MET A 62 -9.92 -7.00 8.60
N GLY A 63 -9.65 -5.80 8.07
CA GLY A 63 -10.66 -4.99 7.40
C GLY A 63 -11.60 -4.19 8.31
N ALA A 64 -11.43 -4.24 9.64
CA ALA A 64 -12.32 -3.53 10.57
C ALA A 64 -12.00 -2.03 10.77
N CYS A 65 -10.73 -1.64 10.67
CA CYS A 65 -10.29 -0.27 11.02
C CYS A 65 -10.40 0.76 9.89
N PHE A 66 -10.47 0.33 8.62
CA PHE A 66 -10.47 1.22 7.45
C PHE A 66 -9.29 2.20 7.36
N ASP A 67 -8.19 1.94 8.08
CA ASP A 67 -6.97 2.74 7.98
C ASP A 67 -5.97 2.19 6.95
N CYS A 68 -6.28 1.05 6.33
CA CYS A 68 -5.51 0.43 5.25
C CYS A 68 -6.02 0.80 3.83
N LEU A 69 -6.83 1.86 3.69
CA LEU A 69 -7.46 2.20 2.42
C LEU A 69 -6.47 2.77 1.41
N LEU A 70 -6.56 2.28 0.19
CA LEU A 70 -5.71 2.64 -0.96
C LEU A 70 -6.58 2.76 -2.22
N VAL A 71 -5.99 3.34 -3.27
CA VAL A 71 -6.49 3.22 -4.63
C VAL A 71 -5.77 2.06 -5.29
N VAL A 72 -6.50 1.10 -5.85
CA VAL A 72 -5.95 -0.07 -6.55
C VAL A 72 -6.55 -0.13 -7.94
N ASP A 73 -5.71 -0.04 -8.97
CA ASP A 73 -6.10 0.01 -10.39
C ASP A 73 -7.21 1.04 -10.69
N GLY A 74 -7.11 2.21 -10.04
CA GLY A 74 -8.08 3.31 -10.17
C GLY A 74 -9.33 3.18 -9.30
N ILE A 75 -9.54 2.05 -8.62
CA ILE A 75 -10.65 1.84 -7.71
C ILE A 75 -10.28 2.37 -6.33
N VAL A 76 -11.05 3.34 -5.83
CA VAL A 76 -10.84 3.98 -4.52
C VAL A 76 -11.34 3.12 -3.36
N ASN A 77 -10.96 3.49 -2.12
CA ASN A 77 -11.44 2.88 -0.88
C ASN A 77 -11.23 1.36 -0.81
N GLN A 78 -10.17 0.86 -1.43
CA GLN A 78 -9.82 -0.55 -1.39
C GLN A 78 -9.08 -0.85 -0.09
N GLN A 79 -9.55 -1.85 0.65
CA GLN A 79 -8.90 -2.30 1.86
C GLN A 79 -7.63 -3.07 1.50
N GLY A 80 -6.47 -2.39 1.49
CA GLY A 80 -5.19 -3.00 1.14
C GLY A 80 -4.82 -4.20 2.03
N CYS A 81 -5.39 -4.28 3.23
CA CYS A 81 -5.22 -5.41 4.14
C CYS A 81 -6.06 -6.65 3.78
N MET A 82 -7.15 -6.48 3.02
CA MET A 82 -8.01 -7.57 2.53
C MET A 82 -7.72 -7.92 1.07
N ARG A 83 -7.04 -7.04 0.33
CA ARG A 83 -6.70 -7.24 -1.09
C ARG A 83 -5.35 -7.95 -1.23
N LEU A 84 -5.34 -9.08 -1.95
CA LEU A 84 -4.10 -9.77 -2.31
C LEU A 84 -3.23 -8.90 -3.22
N ALA A 85 -1.92 -8.99 -3.02
CA ALA A 85 -0.96 -8.44 -3.96
C ALA A 85 -0.92 -9.31 -5.22
N GLU A 86 -0.98 -8.66 -6.38
CA GLU A 86 -1.02 -9.30 -7.69
C GLU A 86 0.02 -8.63 -8.61
N GLN A 87 0.45 -9.36 -9.63
CA GLN A 87 1.50 -8.91 -10.52
C GLN A 87 1.06 -7.68 -11.31
N GLY A 88 1.84 -6.60 -11.26
CA GLY A 88 1.70 -5.43 -12.11
C GLY A 88 0.57 -4.46 -11.74
N ILE A 89 -0.22 -4.74 -10.69
CA ILE A 89 -1.28 -3.83 -10.25
C ILE A 89 -0.70 -2.48 -9.82
N LYS A 90 -1.49 -1.41 -9.98
CA LYS A 90 -1.10 -0.06 -9.63
C LYS A 90 -1.79 0.37 -8.35
N VAL A 91 -1.00 0.78 -7.37
CA VAL A 91 -1.47 1.16 -6.04
C VAL A 91 -1.00 2.57 -5.74
N THR A 92 -1.90 3.42 -5.26
CA THR A 92 -1.57 4.77 -4.81
C THR A 92 -2.32 5.10 -3.53
N ARG A 93 -1.80 6.07 -2.78
CA ARG A 93 -2.53 6.64 -1.64
C ARG A 93 -3.74 7.42 -2.14
N GLN A 94 -4.78 7.47 -1.31
CA GLN A 94 -5.92 8.32 -1.60
C GLN A 94 -5.51 9.78 -1.53
N THR A 95 -5.94 10.58 -2.51
CA THR A 95 -5.79 12.03 -2.43
C THR A 95 -6.87 12.59 -1.51
N PRO A 96 -6.53 13.33 -0.45
CA PRO A 96 -7.48 14.07 0.36
C PRO A 96 -8.22 15.11 -0.49
N TYR A 97 -9.53 15.25 -0.27
CA TYR A 97 -10.34 16.26 -0.97
C TYR A 97 -9.83 17.69 -0.74
N SER A 98 -9.30 17.98 0.46
CA SER A 98 -8.69 19.26 0.81
C SER A 98 -7.49 19.65 -0.09
N LEU A 99 -6.80 18.68 -0.68
CA LEU A 99 -5.70 18.94 -1.63
C LEU A 99 -6.20 19.11 -3.07
N LEU A 100 -7.42 18.67 -3.39
CA LEU A 100 -8.05 18.90 -4.69
C LEU A 100 -8.56 20.34 -4.81
N GLU A 101 -9.10 20.92 -3.73
CA GLU A 101 -9.55 22.32 -3.74
C GLU A 101 -8.40 23.34 -3.84
N SER A 102 -7.21 23.00 -3.33
CA SER A 102 -6.03 23.90 -3.41
C SER A 102 -5.41 24.05 -4.80
N LYS A 103 -5.89 23.29 -5.80
CA LYS A 103 -5.45 23.36 -7.20
C LYS A 103 -6.48 24.02 -8.14
N LEU A 104 -7.61 24.50 -7.59
CA LEU A 104 -8.61 25.31 -8.27
C LEU A 104 -8.44 26.78 -7.86
#